data_AF-A0A416JND5-F1
#
_entry.id   AF-A0A416JND5-F1
#
_cell.length_a   1.000
_cell.length_b   1.000
_cell.length_c   1.000
_cell.angle_alpha   90.00
_cell.angle_beta   90.00
_cell.angle_gamma   90.00
#
_symmetry.space_group_name_H-M   'P 1'
#
loop_
_entity.id
_entity.type
_entity.pdbx_description
1 polymer ?
#
loop_
_entity_poly.entity_id
_entity_poly.type
_entity_poly.pdbx_seq_one_letter_code
_entity_poly.pdbx_strand_id
1 'polypeptide(L)'
;MVTGKTTVEDDGEIYNYYFDKKLGVALKNTVKDGVVYGPEGDRVDAEDGNTNAKYIVTEDITYNGHKILKDSVIIVSSTGKLRTSGSVKVDGVKYDIHSNTKEDATWTVTESNNQ
;
A
#
# COMPACT_ATOMS: atom_id res chain seq x y z
N MET A 1 8.52 7.95 -23.66
CA MET A 1 7.91 6.91 -22.80
C MET A 1 8.35 7.20 -21.37
N VAL A 2 7.41 7.35 -20.45
CA VAL A 2 7.72 7.56 -19.02
C VAL A 2 7.98 6.19 -18.38
N THR A 3 8.97 6.08 -17.50
CA THR A 3 9.32 4.81 -16.82
C THR A 3 9.79 5.08 -15.39
N GLY A 4 9.61 4.12 -14.49
CA GLY A 4 10.03 4.24 -13.10
C GLY A 4 9.15 5.17 -12.29
N LYS A 5 9.67 5.61 -11.13
CA LYS A 5 8.95 6.51 -10.21
C LYS A 5 8.70 7.85 -10.88
N THR A 6 7.45 8.29 -10.88
CA THR A 6 7.03 9.55 -11.49
C THR A 6 6.03 10.23 -10.57
N THR A 7 6.22 11.52 -10.32
CA THR A 7 5.26 12.37 -9.60
C THR A 7 4.59 13.29 -10.61
N VAL A 8 3.26 13.36 -10.55
CA VAL A 8 2.42 14.23 -11.39
C VAL A 8 1.68 15.16 -10.45
N GLU A 9 1.71 16.45 -10.74
CA GLU A 9 0.90 17.45 -10.06
C GLU A 9 -0.22 17.87 -11.03
N ASP A 10 -1.46 17.76 -10.58
CA ASP A 10 -2.65 18.19 -11.34
C ASP A 10 -3.61 18.91 -10.40
N ASP A 11 -3.94 20.16 -10.72
CA ASP A 11 -4.77 21.05 -9.90
C ASP A 11 -4.39 21.13 -8.40
N GLY A 12 -3.09 21.03 -8.10
CA GLY A 12 -2.56 21.08 -6.73
C GLY A 12 -2.53 19.72 -6.00
N GLU A 13 -3.06 18.67 -6.62
CA GLU A 13 -3.00 17.30 -6.12
C GLU A 13 -1.74 16.60 -6.64
N ILE A 14 -1.09 15.81 -5.77
CA ILE A 14 0.16 15.11 -6.09
C ILE A 14 -0.08 13.62 -6.18
N TYR A 15 0.05 13.09 -7.39
CA TYR A 15 -0.04 11.67 -7.69
C TYR A 15 1.35 11.06 -7.89
N ASN A 16 1.60 9.90 -7.29
CA ASN A 16 2.88 9.22 -7.30
C ASN A 16 2.75 7.83 -7.94
N TYR A 17 3.25 7.68 -9.16
CA TYR A 17 3.17 6.44 -9.93
C TYR A 17 4.50 5.70 -10.00
N TYR A 18 4.43 4.41 -10.33
CA TYR A 18 5.56 3.68 -10.90
C TYR A 18 5.19 3.16 -12.29
N PHE A 19 5.89 3.62 -13.32
CA PHE A 19 5.69 3.15 -14.69
C PHE A 19 6.57 1.94 -14.99
N ASP A 20 5.99 0.89 -15.58
CA ASP A 20 6.72 -0.28 -16.03
C ASP A 20 7.84 0.12 -17.01
N LYS A 21 9.04 -0.43 -16.82
CA LYS A 21 10.22 0.00 -17.57
C LYS A 21 10.21 -0.44 -19.03
N LYS A 22 9.43 -1.47 -19.37
CA LYS A 22 9.36 -2.04 -20.72
C LYS A 22 8.15 -1.51 -21.48
N LEU A 23 7.01 -1.45 -20.81
CA LEU A 23 5.72 -1.12 -21.40
C LEU A 23 5.37 0.37 -21.28
N GLY A 24 5.97 1.10 -20.34
CA GLY A 24 5.70 2.53 -20.14
C GLY A 24 4.28 2.84 -19.64
N VAL A 25 3.63 1.86 -18.99
CA VAL A 25 2.31 2.00 -18.37
C VAL A 25 2.43 2.00 -16.85
N ALA A 26 1.56 2.75 -16.16
CA ALA A 26 1.53 2.75 -14.70
C ALA A 26 1.22 1.35 -14.16
N LEU A 27 1.97 0.93 -13.15
CA LEU A 27 1.68 -0.29 -12.40
C LEU A 27 0.44 -0.06 -11.55
N LYS A 28 -0.49 -1.02 -11.60
CA LYS A 28 -1.76 -0.99 -10.88
C LYS A 28 -1.88 -2.23 -10.00
N ASN A 29 -2.57 -2.11 -8.87
CA ASN A 29 -2.87 -3.22 -7.96
C ASN A 29 -1.66 -4.11 -7.65
N THR A 30 -0.54 -3.48 -7.31
CA THR A 30 0.71 -4.22 -7.05
C THR A 30 1.57 -3.54 -6.01
N VAL A 31 2.39 -4.34 -5.35
CA VAL A 31 3.45 -3.85 -4.49
C VAL A 31 4.76 -3.87 -5.26
N LYS A 32 5.30 -2.68 -5.56
CA LYS A 32 6.58 -2.52 -6.24
C LYS A 32 7.61 -1.89 -5.31
N ASP A 33 8.72 -2.58 -5.11
CA ASP A 33 9.81 -2.17 -4.21
C ASP A 33 9.28 -1.87 -2.79
N GLY A 34 8.32 -2.67 -2.33
CA GLY A 34 7.63 -2.52 -1.04
C GLY A 34 6.60 -1.39 -0.98
N VAL A 35 6.37 -0.65 -2.07
CA VAL A 35 5.37 0.43 -2.15
C VAL A 35 4.09 -0.08 -2.79
N VAL A 36 2.93 0.26 -2.20
CA VAL A 36 1.62 -0.15 -2.70
C VAL A 36 1.13 0.83 -3.77
N TYR A 37 0.67 0.31 -4.90
CA TYR A 37 -0.03 1.08 -5.95
C TYR A 37 -1.44 0.51 -6.14
N GLY A 38 -2.44 1.39 -6.10
CA GLY A 38 -3.87 1.05 -6.15
C GLY A 38 -4.40 0.79 -7.57
N PRO A 39 -5.74 0.72 -7.74
CA PRO A 39 -6.38 0.43 -9.03
C PRO A 39 -6.11 1.49 -10.11
N GLU A 40 -5.97 2.74 -9.71
CA GLU A 40 -5.60 3.84 -10.62
C GLU A 40 -4.08 3.93 -10.86
N GLY A 41 -3.31 3.11 -10.17
CA GLY A 41 -1.85 3.04 -10.27
C GLY A 41 -1.12 4.12 -9.49
N ASP A 42 -1.88 5.01 -8.83
CA ASP A 42 -1.35 5.94 -7.85
C ASP A 42 -0.91 5.18 -6.59
N ARG A 43 0.09 5.74 -5.90
CA ARG A 43 0.63 5.21 -4.65
C ARG A 43 -0.41 5.36 -3.56
N VAL A 44 -0.62 4.28 -2.83
CA VAL A 44 -1.38 4.32 -1.57
C VAL A 44 -0.40 4.63 -0.45
N ASP A 45 -0.55 5.78 0.21
CA ASP A 45 0.27 6.20 1.33
C ASP A 45 -0.54 6.81 2.48
N ALA A 46 0.17 7.14 3.57
CA ALA A 46 -0.43 7.85 4.68
C ALA A 46 -0.39 9.36 4.43
N GLU A 47 -1.56 9.99 4.41
CA GLU A 47 -1.74 11.42 4.17
C GLU A 47 -1.78 12.22 5.49
N ASP A 48 -1.96 13.54 5.39
CA ASP A 48 -2.14 14.46 6.53
C ASP A 48 -1.03 14.43 7.58
N GLY A 49 0.20 14.15 7.15
CA GLY A 49 1.37 14.08 8.03
C GLY A 49 1.46 12.82 8.89
N ASN A 50 0.54 11.86 8.68
CA ASN A 50 0.56 10.60 9.41
C ASN A 50 1.72 9.70 8.97
N THR A 51 2.39 9.06 9.94
CA THR A 51 3.49 8.14 9.62
C THR A 51 2.99 6.84 9.01
N ASN A 52 1.79 6.39 9.41
CA ASN A 52 1.13 5.21 8.85
C ASN A 52 -0.38 5.42 8.77
N ALA A 53 -1.03 4.78 7.80
CA ALA A 53 -2.49 4.79 7.62
C ALA A 53 -3.00 3.38 7.33
N LYS A 54 -4.23 3.08 7.76
CA LYS A 54 -4.95 1.88 7.33
C LYS A 54 -5.50 2.11 5.93
N TYR A 55 -5.43 1.09 5.09
CA TYR A 55 -6.02 1.09 3.76
C TYR A 55 -6.87 -0.17 3.57
N ILE A 56 -8.08 0.01 3.07
CA ILE A 56 -8.98 -1.08 2.71
C ILE A 56 -8.74 -1.40 1.23
N VAL A 57 -8.33 -2.62 0.97
CA VAL A 57 -8.00 -3.10 -0.37
C VAL A 57 -9.28 -3.24 -1.20
N THR A 58 -9.43 -2.41 -2.23
CA THR A 58 -10.64 -2.37 -3.09
C THR A 58 -10.63 -3.41 -4.21
N GLU A 59 -9.45 -3.86 -4.63
CA GLU A 59 -9.19 -4.90 -5.64
C GLU A 59 -7.95 -5.72 -5.24
N ASP A 60 -7.86 -6.99 -5.67
CA ASP A 60 -6.71 -7.86 -5.36
C ASP A 60 -5.38 -7.19 -5.71
N ILE A 61 -4.46 -7.12 -4.75
CA ILE A 61 -3.11 -6.54 -4.94
C ILE A 61 -2.08 -7.67 -5.07
N THR A 62 -1.28 -7.63 -6.14
CA THR A 62 -0.17 -8.58 -6.33
C THR A 62 1.03 -8.20 -5.45
N TYR A 63 1.45 -9.10 -4.57
CA TYR A 63 2.62 -8.98 -3.70
C TYR A 63 3.43 -10.28 -3.69
N ASN A 64 4.71 -10.21 -4.09
CA ASN A 64 5.64 -11.35 -4.11
C ASN A 64 5.11 -12.61 -4.83
N GLY A 65 4.31 -12.44 -5.88
CA GLY A 65 3.73 -13.56 -6.64
C GLY A 65 2.44 -14.13 -6.07
N HIS A 66 1.93 -13.55 -4.98
CA HIS A 66 0.66 -13.89 -4.36
C HIS A 66 -0.26 -12.68 -4.30
N LYS A 67 -1.51 -12.88 -3.88
CA LYS A 67 -2.51 -11.83 -3.75
C LYS A 67 -2.79 -11.46 -2.29
N ILE A 68 -2.79 -10.16 -2.03
CA ILE A 68 -3.54 -9.58 -0.93
C ILE A 68 -4.96 -9.39 -1.45
N LEU A 69 -5.90 -10.19 -0.94
CA LEU A 69 -7.25 -10.24 -1.49
C LEU A 69 -8.02 -8.94 -1.24
N LYS A 70 -8.98 -8.64 -2.11
CA LYS A 70 -9.99 -7.62 -1.87
C LYS A 70 -10.59 -7.72 -0.45
N ASP A 71 -10.95 -6.57 0.11
CA ASP A 71 -11.50 -6.37 1.46
C ASP A 71 -10.49 -6.63 2.60
N SER A 72 -9.23 -6.91 2.27
CA SER A 72 -8.14 -6.88 3.25
C SER A 72 -7.95 -5.49 3.84
N VAL A 73 -7.51 -5.43 5.09
CA VAL A 73 -7.03 -4.19 5.70
C VAL A 73 -5.52 -4.29 5.86
N ILE A 74 -4.80 -3.36 5.22
CA ILE A 74 -3.35 -3.25 5.28
C ILE A 74 -2.94 -1.93 5.93
N ILE A 75 -1.67 -1.80 6.32
CA ILE A 75 -1.10 -0.53 6.78
C ILE A 75 0.05 -0.13 5.85
N VAL A 76 0.02 1.13 5.41
CA VAL A 76 1.07 1.75 4.61
C VAL A 76 1.73 2.88 5.37
N SER A 77 2.99 3.20 5.06
CA SER A 77 3.66 4.40 5.57
C SER A 77 3.31 5.66 4.76
N SER A 78 3.76 6.83 5.22
CA SER A 78 3.73 8.10 4.45
C SER A 78 4.49 8.08 3.12
N THR A 79 5.31 7.05 2.88
CA THR A 79 6.00 6.84 1.60
C THR A 79 5.40 5.64 0.83
N GLY A 80 4.20 5.22 1.21
CA GLY A 80 3.45 4.09 0.68
C GLY A 80 4.02 2.71 0.97
N LYS A 81 4.95 2.57 1.93
CA LYS A 81 5.56 1.27 2.23
C LYS A 81 4.58 0.36 2.95
N LEU A 82 4.33 -0.82 2.38
CA LEU A 82 3.51 -1.86 2.99
C LEU A 82 4.15 -2.35 4.30
N ARG A 83 3.38 -2.36 5.38
CA ARG A 83 3.73 -3.01 6.64
C ARG A 83 3.23 -4.45 6.60
N THR A 84 4.14 -5.40 6.74
CA THR A 84 3.82 -6.83 6.60
C THR A 84 3.83 -7.58 7.93
N SER A 85 4.30 -6.99 9.02
CA SER A 85 4.35 -7.68 10.31
C SER A 85 4.58 -6.72 11.46
N GLY A 86 4.42 -7.24 12.68
CA GLY A 86 4.62 -6.51 13.93
C GLY A 86 3.45 -5.60 14.26
N SER A 87 3.67 -4.69 15.20
CA SER A 87 2.68 -3.70 15.59
C SER A 87 3.12 -2.29 15.22
N VAL A 88 2.19 -1.46 14.76
CA VAL A 88 2.45 -0.08 14.33
C VAL A 88 1.38 0.86 14.89
N LYS A 89 1.74 2.12 15.12
CA LYS A 89 0.79 3.16 15.52
C LYS A 89 0.16 3.81 14.28
N VAL A 90 -1.16 3.94 14.32
CA VAL A 90 -2.01 4.70 13.40
C VAL A 90 -2.87 5.60 14.27
N ASP A 91 -2.76 6.92 14.11
CA ASP A 91 -3.51 7.92 14.87
C ASP A 91 -3.48 7.72 16.40
N GLY A 92 -2.30 7.39 16.93
CA GLY A 92 -2.08 7.16 18.36
C GLY A 92 -2.49 5.78 18.88
N VAL A 93 -3.28 5.02 18.12
CA VAL A 93 -3.69 3.65 18.45
C VAL A 93 -2.70 2.64 17.87
N LYS A 94 -2.31 1.64 18.65
CA LYS A 94 -1.38 0.59 18.23
C LYS A 94 -2.18 -0.57 17.63
N TYR A 95 -1.77 -1.04 16.44
CA TYR A 95 -2.39 -2.14 15.72
C TYR A 95 -1.37 -3.24 15.43
N ASP A 96 -1.77 -4.50 15.61
CA ASP A 96 -1.04 -5.69 15.18
C ASP A 96 -1.43 -6.07 13.76
N ILE A 97 -0.44 -6.47 12.96
CA ILE A 97 -0.61 -6.82 11.54
C ILE A 97 -0.67 -8.34 11.40
N HIS A 98 -1.76 -8.84 10.82
CA HIS A 98 -1.95 -10.25 10.48
C HIS A 98 -1.91 -10.42 8.96
N SER A 99 -0.73 -10.77 8.46
CA SER A 99 -0.46 -10.97 7.04
C SER A 99 -0.21 -12.45 6.70
N ASN A 100 -0.44 -12.82 5.45
CA ASN A 100 0.14 -14.02 4.85
C ASN A 100 0.84 -13.66 3.54
N THR A 101 2.14 -13.94 3.46
CA THR A 101 2.98 -13.56 2.32
C THR A 101 3.39 -14.76 1.46
N LYS A 102 2.79 -15.94 1.70
CA LYS A 102 3.17 -17.22 1.07
C LYS A 102 2.07 -17.84 0.23
N GLU A 103 0.87 -17.27 0.28
CA GLU A 103 -0.29 -17.68 -0.50
C GLU A 103 -1.26 -16.50 -0.62
N ASP A 104 -2.26 -16.65 -1.48
CA ASP A 104 -3.32 -15.67 -1.65
C ASP A 104 -4.19 -15.65 -0.38
N ALA A 105 -4.33 -14.48 0.25
CA ALA A 105 -5.01 -14.39 1.54
C ALA A 105 -5.58 -13.00 1.83
N THR A 106 -6.60 -12.99 2.69
CA THR A 106 -7.10 -11.76 3.32
C THR A 106 -6.18 -11.36 4.47
N TRP A 107 -5.75 -10.09 4.49
CA TRP A 107 -4.96 -9.53 5.58
C TRP A 107 -5.86 -8.72 6.51
N THR A 108 -5.53 -8.73 7.80
CA THR A 108 -6.29 -7.99 8.81
C THR A 108 -5.35 -7.25 9.74
N VAL A 109 -5.89 -6.22 10.40
CA VAL A 109 -5.23 -5.50 11.48
C VAL A 109 -6.15 -5.42 12.68
N THR A 110 -5.61 -5.61 13.88
CA THR A 110 -6.39 -5.56 15.14
C THR A 110 -5.73 -4.62 16.12
N GLU A 111 -6.50 -3.91 16.92
CA GLU A 111 -5.94 -3.09 17.99
C GLU A 111 -5.15 -3.96 18.97
N SER A 112 -3.95 -3.51 19.33
CA SER A 112 -3.08 -4.21 20.27
C SER A 112 -3.62 -4.05 21.69
N ASN A 113 -3.91 -5.16 22.37
CA ASN A 113 -4.46 -5.16 23.73
C ASN A 113 -3.42 -4.86 24.83
N ASN A 114 -2.17 -4.57 24.49
CA ASN A 114 -1.14 -4.25 25.48
C ASN A 114 -1.19 -2.75 25.83
N GLN A 115 -2.02 -2.41 26.82
CA GLN A 115 -1.84 -1.23 27.67
C GLN A 115 -0.64 -1.42 28.61
#